data_AF-A0A7Y5HD14-F1
#
_entry.id   AF-A0A7Y5HD14-F1
#
_cell.length_a   1.000
_cell.length_b   1.000
_cell.length_c   1.000
_cell.angle_alpha   90.00
_cell.angle_beta   90.00
_cell.angle_gamma   90.00
#
_symmetry.space_group_name_H-M   'P 1'
#
loop_
_entity.id
_entity.type
_entity.pdbx_description
1 polymer ?
#
loop_
_entity_poly.entity_id
_entity_poly.type
_entity_poly.pdbx_seq_one_letter_code
_entity_poly.pdbx_strand_id
1 'polypeptide(L)'
;TAADAAALRGGTRREKNPWSDLGRKLYEMRDKLKNGEDGMEDPEVQALWLEAIEIARKLAEELGIDLQEFELSPYTLPMIMLAMLDASDLPPEGAQSAALDALVEAAEGDWKTFMADRAGLTKLEARLEMVKMTGAMFDGVWGSMTPDQRAIFDKVDMLARDRWAQPNSIINGGRQEVSRSVLASWTNDLGLSEAQSLAVKPVVDDYVRRYSELQADFARRAAAGTPPGPTEKALATTGLMVDAQKQLSKTVTLDDAQQEKLKSWGVIYGVGVEGE
;
A
#
# COMPACT_ATOMS: atom_id res chain seq x y z
N THR A 1 -21.56 4.63 -7.84
CA THR A 1 -22.69 3.82 -8.36
C THR A 1 -22.25 3.04 -9.59
N ALA A 2 -23.02 2.05 -10.07
CA ALA A 2 -22.72 1.36 -11.34
C ALA A 2 -22.70 2.33 -12.56
N ALA A 3 -23.40 3.47 -12.45
CA ALA A 3 -23.33 4.55 -13.44
C ALA A 3 -22.00 5.33 -13.37
N ASP A 4 -21.43 5.53 -12.17
CA ASP A 4 -20.12 6.19 -12.01
C ASP A 4 -18.97 5.28 -12.49
N ALA A 5 -19.06 3.97 -12.25
CA ALA A 5 -18.10 2.98 -12.77
C ALA A 5 -18.18 2.80 -14.30
N ALA A 6 -19.31 3.12 -14.92
CA ALA A 6 -19.48 3.13 -16.38
C ALA A 6 -18.98 4.46 -17.00
N ALA A 7 -19.14 5.59 -16.31
CA ALA A 7 -18.53 6.86 -16.70
C ALA A 7 -16.99 6.80 -16.65
N LEU A 8 -16.43 6.05 -15.70
CA LEU A 8 -15.01 5.71 -15.64
C LEU A 8 -14.52 4.83 -16.80
N ARG A 9 -15.41 4.02 -17.41
CA ARG A 9 -15.11 3.09 -18.52
C ARG A 9 -15.41 3.66 -19.92
N GLY A 10 -16.30 4.65 -20.03
CA GLY A 10 -16.99 5.00 -21.28
C GLY A 10 -16.66 6.34 -21.92
N GLY A 11 -15.88 7.21 -21.28
CA GLY A 11 -15.37 8.42 -21.93
C GLY A 11 -14.22 8.04 -22.85
N THR A 12 -14.25 8.44 -24.12
CA THR A 12 -13.13 8.29 -25.05
C THR A 12 -11.81 8.54 -24.33
N ARG A 13 -10.85 7.59 -24.36
CA ARG A 13 -9.58 7.58 -23.60
C ARG A 13 -8.69 8.85 -23.69
N ARG A 14 -9.13 9.87 -24.43
CA ARG A 14 -8.51 11.19 -24.59
C ARG A 14 -9.26 12.34 -23.92
N GLU A 15 -10.44 12.11 -23.34
CA GLU A 15 -11.20 13.13 -22.63
C GLU A 15 -10.83 13.19 -21.14
N LYS A 16 -10.85 14.42 -20.60
CA LYS A 16 -10.42 14.81 -19.24
C LYS A 16 -11.17 14.04 -18.15
N ASN A 17 -10.71 12.83 -17.82
CA ASN A 17 -11.09 12.15 -16.60
C ASN A 17 -9.97 12.31 -15.54
N PRO A 18 -10.30 12.34 -14.24
CA PRO A 18 -9.30 12.58 -13.20
C PRO A 18 -8.18 11.52 -13.15
N TRP A 19 -8.43 10.29 -13.63
CA TRP A 19 -7.42 9.24 -13.71
C TRP A 19 -6.36 9.50 -14.78
N SER A 20 -6.78 9.98 -15.95
CA SER A 20 -5.88 10.39 -17.04
C SER A 20 -5.02 11.59 -16.62
N ASP A 21 -5.59 12.53 -15.86
CA ASP A 21 -4.81 13.65 -15.31
C ASP A 21 -3.83 13.18 -14.22
N LEU A 22 -4.22 12.26 -13.33
CA LEU A 22 -3.33 11.65 -12.33
C LEU A 22 -2.14 10.95 -13.01
N GLY A 23 -2.39 10.07 -13.97
CA GLY A 23 -1.31 9.34 -14.64
C GLY A 23 -0.41 10.24 -15.50
N ARG A 24 -0.95 11.31 -16.11
CA ARG A 24 -0.11 12.33 -16.78
C ARG A 24 0.86 12.97 -15.81
N LYS A 25 0.40 13.36 -14.61
CA LYS A 25 1.27 13.96 -13.58
C LYS A 25 2.34 12.98 -13.10
N LEU A 26 1.98 11.71 -12.86
CA LEU A 26 2.95 10.66 -12.49
C LEU A 26 4.00 10.42 -13.59
N TYR A 27 3.58 10.44 -14.85
CA TYR A 27 4.47 10.30 -16.01
C TYR A 27 5.42 11.50 -16.18
N GLU A 28 4.91 12.72 -16.06
CA GLU A 28 5.72 13.96 -16.10
C GLU A 28 6.77 13.98 -14.98
N MET A 29 6.42 13.50 -13.76
CA MET A 29 7.38 13.36 -12.67
C MET A 29 8.49 12.35 -13.00
N ARG A 30 8.14 11.19 -13.58
CA ARG A 30 9.12 10.18 -13.99
C ARG A 30 10.20 10.76 -14.92
N ASP A 31 9.81 11.58 -15.89
CA ASP A 31 10.76 12.16 -16.86
C ASP A 31 11.70 13.18 -16.22
N LYS A 32 11.27 13.81 -15.13
CA LYS A 32 12.08 14.73 -14.35
C LYS A 32 12.98 14.01 -13.35
N LEU A 33 12.59 12.82 -12.90
CA LEU A 33 13.41 11.95 -12.05
C LEU A 33 14.51 11.28 -12.87
N LYS A 34 15.68 11.91 -12.91
CA LYS A 34 16.88 11.33 -13.52
C LYS A 34 17.27 10.03 -12.82
N ASN A 35 17.83 9.09 -13.59
CA ASN A 35 18.29 7.78 -13.12
C ASN A 35 19.11 7.89 -11.82
N GLY A 36 18.49 7.54 -10.69
CA GLY A 36 19.16 7.35 -9.41
C GLY A 36 19.38 8.60 -8.56
N GLU A 37 18.86 9.77 -8.94
CA GLU A 37 18.88 10.96 -8.07
C GLU A 37 17.49 11.17 -7.47
N ASP A 38 17.47 11.41 -6.16
CA ASP A 38 16.27 11.74 -5.38
C ASP A 38 15.82 13.16 -5.80
N GLY A 39 15.23 13.28 -6.99
CA GLY A 39 14.81 14.54 -7.63
C GLY A 39 13.67 15.27 -6.89
N MET A 40 13.42 14.90 -5.64
CA MET A 40 12.40 15.45 -4.76
C MET A 40 12.80 16.80 -4.17
N GLU A 41 14.06 17.21 -4.32
CA GLU A 41 14.50 18.58 -4.08
C GLU A 41 14.17 19.52 -5.25
N ASP A 42 13.80 18.98 -6.42
CA ASP A 42 13.38 19.77 -7.58
C ASP A 42 11.98 20.36 -7.33
N PRO A 43 11.83 21.70 -7.32
CA PRO A 43 10.54 22.36 -7.11
C PRO A 43 9.47 21.97 -8.14
N GLU A 44 9.86 21.62 -9.37
CA GLU A 44 8.93 21.21 -10.41
C GLU A 44 8.38 19.80 -10.14
N VAL A 45 9.21 18.90 -9.62
CA VAL A 45 8.78 17.56 -9.18
C VAL A 45 7.86 17.68 -7.96
N GLN A 46 8.18 18.56 -7.00
CA GLN A 46 7.32 18.83 -5.85
C GLN A 46 5.95 19.39 -6.25
N ALA A 47 5.89 20.31 -7.21
CA ALA A 47 4.63 20.86 -7.69
C ALA A 47 3.75 19.78 -8.34
N LEU A 48 4.33 18.97 -9.24
CA LEU A 48 3.62 17.85 -9.87
C LEU A 48 3.13 16.82 -8.85
N TRP A 49 3.90 16.59 -7.80
CA TRP A 49 3.53 15.68 -6.72
C TRP A 49 2.33 16.18 -5.92
N LEU A 50 2.32 17.46 -5.54
CA LEU A 50 1.19 18.06 -4.81
C LEU A 50 -0.10 18.00 -5.64
N GLU A 51 -0.01 18.26 -6.95
CA GLU A 51 -1.14 18.11 -7.87
C GLU A 51 -1.62 16.66 -7.96
N ALA A 52 -0.70 15.68 -8.08
CA ALA A 52 -1.04 14.26 -8.11
C ALA A 52 -1.73 13.82 -6.80
N ILE A 53 -1.27 14.26 -5.63
CA ILE A 53 -1.93 14.01 -4.34
C ILE A 53 -3.35 14.58 -4.32
N GLU A 54 -3.55 15.81 -4.81
CA GLU A 54 -4.87 16.42 -4.78
C GLU A 54 -5.87 15.64 -5.65
N ILE A 55 -5.42 15.20 -6.84
CA ILE A 55 -6.24 14.37 -7.73
C ILE A 55 -6.53 13.02 -7.07
N ALA A 56 -5.52 12.35 -6.52
CA ALA A 56 -5.68 11.08 -5.81
C ALA A 56 -6.64 11.20 -4.60
N ARG A 57 -6.61 12.32 -3.88
CA ARG A 57 -7.53 12.58 -2.76
C ARG A 57 -8.98 12.68 -3.23
N LYS A 58 -9.24 13.43 -4.31
CA LYS A 58 -10.59 13.54 -4.89
C LYS A 58 -11.11 12.17 -5.35
N LEU A 59 -10.25 11.39 -5.99
CA LEU A 59 -10.59 10.03 -6.41
C LEU A 59 -10.84 9.08 -5.21
N ALA A 60 -10.07 9.20 -4.13
CA ALA A 60 -10.29 8.46 -2.89
C ALA A 60 -11.65 8.80 -2.26
N GLU A 61 -12.00 10.09 -2.21
CA GLU A 61 -13.30 10.58 -1.74
C GLU A 61 -14.46 10.01 -2.58
N GLU A 62 -14.33 9.99 -3.91
CA GLU A 62 -15.32 9.38 -4.82
C GLU A 62 -15.50 7.87 -4.58
N LEU A 63 -14.44 7.18 -4.17
CA LEU A 63 -14.45 5.76 -3.83
C LEU A 63 -14.90 5.48 -2.38
N GLY A 64 -15.09 6.52 -1.55
CA GLY A 64 -15.48 6.38 -0.14
C GLY A 64 -14.37 5.77 0.74
N ILE A 65 -13.11 5.98 0.36
CA ILE A 65 -11.92 5.46 1.04
C ILE A 65 -10.95 6.60 1.38
N ASP A 66 -10.02 6.37 2.29
CA ASP A 66 -8.97 7.35 2.55
C ASP A 66 -7.81 7.24 1.53
N LEU A 67 -6.91 8.23 1.51
CA LEU A 67 -5.81 8.27 0.55
C LEU A 67 -4.82 7.09 0.70
N GLN A 68 -4.70 6.50 1.89
CA GLN A 68 -3.82 5.33 2.12
C GLN A 68 -4.46 4.05 1.59
N GLU A 69 -5.78 3.96 1.68
CA GLU A 69 -6.56 2.87 1.11
C GLU A 69 -6.68 3.01 -0.41
N PHE A 70 -6.65 4.25 -0.91
CA PHE A 70 -6.63 4.54 -2.34
C PHE A 70 -5.46 3.88 -3.03
N GLU A 71 -4.24 3.96 -2.50
CA GLU A 71 -3.06 3.25 -3.06
C GLU A 71 -3.32 1.75 -3.26
N LEU A 72 -4.02 1.13 -2.32
CA LEU A 72 -4.30 -0.30 -2.32
C LEU A 72 -5.66 -0.64 -2.94
N SER A 73 -6.35 0.34 -3.54
CA SER A 73 -7.58 0.06 -4.24
C SER A 73 -7.27 -0.72 -5.52
N PRO A 74 -8.13 -1.67 -5.89
CA PRO A 74 -7.97 -2.45 -7.11
C PRO A 74 -8.08 -1.61 -8.38
N TYR A 75 -8.56 -0.36 -8.28
CA TYR A 75 -8.64 0.57 -9.40
C TYR A 75 -7.37 1.39 -9.58
N THR A 76 -6.63 1.63 -8.50
CA THR A 76 -5.59 2.67 -8.50
C THR A 76 -4.43 2.27 -9.38
N LEU A 77 -3.90 1.08 -9.16
CA LEU A 77 -2.76 0.60 -9.92
C LEU A 77 -3.09 0.39 -11.40
N PRO A 78 -4.20 -0.29 -11.79
CA PRO A 78 -4.59 -0.41 -13.20
C PRO A 78 -4.85 0.93 -13.89
N MET A 79 -5.48 1.91 -13.21
CA MET A 79 -5.77 3.20 -13.81
C MET A 79 -4.51 4.07 -13.97
N ILE A 80 -3.56 3.99 -13.02
CA ILE A 80 -2.23 4.58 -13.18
C ILE A 80 -1.53 3.95 -14.40
N MET A 81 -1.59 2.63 -14.54
CA MET A 81 -0.99 1.92 -15.67
C MET A 81 -1.61 2.30 -17.02
N LEU A 82 -2.95 2.37 -17.09
CA LEU A 82 -3.65 2.83 -18.29
C LEU A 82 -3.27 4.25 -18.66
N ALA A 83 -3.26 5.15 -17.69
CA ALA A 83 -2.90 6.54 -17.91
C ALA A 83 -1.41 6.74 -18.28
N MET A 84 -0.53 5.85 -17.82
CA MET A 84 0.88 5.83 -18.24
C MET A 84 1.08 5.29 -19.66
N LEU A 85 0.30 4.29 -20.07
CA LEU A 85 0.29 3.82 -21.46
C LEU A 85 -0.22 4.93 -22.39
N ASP A 86 -1.30 5.61 -22.01
CA ASP A 86 -1.84 6.74 -22.78
C ASP A 86 -0.89 7.95 -22.85
N ALA A 87 -0.06 8.16 -21.82
CA ALA A 87 0.95 9.22 -21.78
C ALA A 87 2.28 8.83 -22.47
N SER A 88 2.49 7.54 -22.74
CA SER A 88 3.68 7.06 -23.43
C SER A 88 3.50 7.04 -24.94
N ASP A 89 4.57 7.30 -25.70
CA ASP A 89 4.58 7.03 -27.16
C ASP A 89 4.65 5.52 -27.47
N LEU A 90 4.57 4.64 -26.46
CA LEU A 90 4.57 3.20 -26.65
C LEU A 90 3.18 2.78 -27.17
N PRO A 91 3.11 2.01 -28.26
CA PRO A 91 1.83 1.51 -28.73
C PRO A 91 1.22 0.61 -27.64
N PRO A 92 -0.05 0.81 -27.24
CA PRO A 92 -0.73 -0.18 -26.45
C PRO A 92 -0.84 -1.43 -27.32
N GLU A 93 -0.20 -2.53 -26.92
CA GLU A 93 -0.58 -3.81 -27.50
C GLU A 93 -2.05 -4.03 -27.13
N GLY A 94 -2.95 -4.14 -28.11
CA GLY A 94 -4.39 -4.24 -27.85
C GLY A 94 -4.78 -5.36 -26.87
N ALA A 95 -3.92 -6.37 -26.72
CA ALA A 95 -4.05 -7.44 -25.74
C ALA A 95 -3.89 -6.98 -24.28
N GLN A 96 -3.02 -6.00 -23.99
CA GLN A 96 -2.78 -5.51 -22.62
C GLN A 96 -3.94 -4.67 -22.11
N SER A 97 -4.51 -3.84 -22.97
CA SER A 97 -5.67 -3.03 -22.58
C SER A 97 -6.89 -3.91 -22.27
N ALA A 98 -7.13 -4.96 -23.07
CA ALA A 98 -8.23 -5.88 -22.82
C ALA A 98 -7.98 -6.73 -21.55
N ALA A 99 -6.74 -7.12 -21.28
CA ALA A 99 -6.36 -7.82 -20.05
C ALA A 99 -6.56 -6.92 -18.80
N LEU A 100 -6.19 -5.64 -18.90
CA LEU A 100 -6.43 -4.64 -17.85
C LEU A 100 -7.93 -4.45 -17.59
N ASP A 101 -8.72 -4.27 -18.65
CA ASP A 101 -10.17 -4.09 -18.53
C ASP A 101 -10.82 -5.31 -17.87
N ALA A 102 -10.42 -6.54 -18.26
CA ALA A 102 -10.93 -7.78 -17.67
C ALA A 102 -10.52 -7.96 -16.20
N LEU A 103 -9.31 -7.51 -15.81
CA LEU A 103 -8.85 -7.56 -14.42
C LEU A 103 -9.59 -6.57 -13.54
N VAL A 104 -9.84 -5.35 -14.03
CA VAL A 104 -10.67 -4.36 -13.33
C VAL A 104 -12.11 -4.85 -13.19
N GLU A 105 -12.67 -5.48 -14.22
CA GLU A 105 -14.01 -6.07 -14.16
C GLU A 105 -14.09 -7.22 -13.15
N ALA A 106 -13.11 -8.12 -13.13
CA ALA A 106 -13.04 -9.21 -12.15
C ALA A 106 -12.93 -8.67 -10.72
N ALA A 107 -12.13 -7.62 -10.52
CA ALA A 107 -11.95 -6.98 -9.22
C ALA A 107 -13.16 -6.18 -8.73
N GLU A 108 -14.05 -5.75 -9.62
CA GLU A 108 -15.21 -4.94 -9.26
C GLU A 108 -16.18 -5.71 -8.34
N GLY A 109 -16.36 -7.01 -8.58
CA GLY A 109 -17.20 -7.87 -7.74
C GLY A 109 -16.64 -8.04 -6.34
N ASP A 110 -15.34 -8.35 -6.25
CA ASP A 110 -14.62 -8.52 -4.99
C ASP A 110 -14.58 -7.19 -4.21
N TRP A 111 -14.35 -6.07 -4.90
CA TRP A 111 -14.36 -4.74 -4.29
C TRP A 111 -15.71 -4.36 -3.70
N LYS A 112 -16.82 -4.61 -4.42
CA LYS A 112 -18.16 -4.31 -3.90
C LYS A 112 -18.48 -5.13 -2.65
N THR A 113 -18.08 -6.41 -2.65
CA THR A 113 -18.24 -7.29 -1.49
C THR A 113 -17.42 -6.77 -0.31
N PHE A 114 -16.14 -6.47 -0.55
CA PHE A 114 -15.25 -5.86 0.45
C PHE A 114 -15.84 -4.58 1.04
N MET A 115 -16.31 -3.64 0.20
CA MET A 115 -16.86 -2.37 0.66
C MET A 115 -18.15 -2.53 1.48
N ALA A 116 -18.96 -3.56 1.21
CA ALA A 116 -20.14 -3.87 2.02
C ALA A 116 -19.76 -4.39 3.42
N ASP A 117 -18.72 -5.22 3.50
CA ASP A 117 -18.30 -5.88 4.74
C ASP A 117 -17.29 -5.04 5.56
N ARG A 118 -16.68 -4.02 4.95
CA ARG A 118 -15.57 -3.22 5.50
C ARG A 118 -15.82 -2.66 6.90
N ALA A 119 -17.05 -2.27 7.23
CA ALA A 119 -17.38 -1.71 8.55
C ALA A 119 -17.16 -2.70 9.71
N GLY A 120 -17.18 -4.01 9.42
CA GLY A 120 -16.90 -5.09 10.36
C GLY A 120 -15.41 -5.38 10.58
N LEU A 121 -14.52 -4.79 9.78
CA LEU A 121 -13.08 -5.02 9.84
C LEU A 121 -12.37 -3.92 10.65
N THR A 122 -11.22 -4.24 11.22
CA THR A 122 -10.26 -3.19 11.64
C THR A 122 -9.61 -2.56 10.42
N LYS A 123 -8.98 -1.38 10.60
CA LYS A 123 -8.25 -0.71 9.51
C LYS A 123 -7.11 -1.58 8.94
N LEU A 124 -6.40 -2.32 9.79
CA LEU A 124 -5.34 -3.26 9.36
C LEU A 124 -5.90 -4.49 8.64
N GLU A 125 -7.05 -5.02 9.07
CA GLU A 125 -7.72 -6.12 8.37
C GLU A 125 -8.22 -5.69 6.99
N ALA A 126 -8.85 -4.53 6.91
CA ALA A 126 -9.27 -3.94 5.65
C ALA A 126 -8.07 -3.77 4.70
N ARG A 127 -6.95 -3.26 5.22
CA ARG A 127 -5.68 -3.15 4.47
C ARG A 127 -5.20 -4.50 3.96
N LEU A 128 -5.20 -5.54 4.79
CA LEU A 128 -4.76 -6.88 4.38
C LEU A 128 -5.58 -7.42 3.21
N GLU A 129 -6.91 -7.24 3.24
CA GLU A 129 -7.78 -7.63 2.13
C GLU A 129 -7.50 -6.81 0.86
N MET A 130 -7.25 -5.51 1.00
CA MET A 130 -6.86 -4.66 -0.13
C MET A 130 -5.51 -5.05 -0.76
N VAL A 131 -4.52 -5.43 0.06
CA VAL A 131 -3.24 -5.97 -0.44
C VAL A 131 -3.46 -7.28 -1.22
N LYS A 132 -4.34 -8.17 -0.76
CA LYS A 132 -4.67 -9.41 -1.49
C LYS A 132 -5.31 -9.11 -2.84
N MET A 133 -6.31 -8.23 -2.87
CA MET A 133 -7.00 -7.83 -4.10
C MET A 133 -6.02 -7.21 -5.09
N THR A 134 -5.28 -6.18 -4.67
CA THR A 134 -4.33 -5.46 -5.54
C THR A 134 -3.15 -6.32 -5.97
N GLY A 135 -2.68 -7.23 -5.11
CA GLY A 135 -1.65 -8.20 -5.44
C GLY A 135 -2.01 -9.12 -6.60
N ALA A 136 -3.23 -9.67 -6.59
CA ALA A 136 -3.72 -10.53 -7.67
C ALA A 136 -3.81 -9.77 -9.02
N MET A 137 -4.20 -8.50 -8.98
CA MET A 137 -4.20 -7.63 -10.15
C MET A 137 -2.79 -7.30 -10.63
N PHE A 138 -1.89 -6.94 -9.72
CA PHE A 138 -0.48 -6.65 -10.03
C PHE A 138 0.14 -7.82 -10.77
N ASP A 139 0.07 -9.03 -10.20
CA ASP A 139 0.70 -10.23 -10.77
C ASP A 139 0.09 -10.59 -12.13
N GLY A 140 -1.22 -10.40 -12.28
CA GLY A 140 -1.94 -10.62 -13.53
C GLY A 140 -1.49 -9.70 -14.67
N VAL A 141 -1.28 -8.40 -14.41
CA VAL A 141 -0.84 -7.48 -15.46
C VAL A 141 0.68 -7.51 -15.67
N TRP A 142 1.45 -7.60 -14.59
CA TRP A 142 2.91 -7.56 -14.63
C TRP A 142 3.52 -8.62 -15.57
N GLY A 143 2.94 -9.82 -15.59
CA GLY A 143 3.35 -10.90 -16.49
C GLY A 143 3.12 -10.61 -17.98
N SER A 144 2.17 -9.72 -18.31
CA SER A 144 1.82 -9.34 -19.69
C SER A 144 2.61 -8.15 -20.23
N MET A 145 3.40 -7.47 -19.39
CA MET A 145 4.17 -6.28 -19.77
C MET A 145 5.47 -6.60 -20.50
N THR A 146 5.90 -5.70 -21.38
CA THR A 146 7.26 -5.68 -21.92
C THR A 146 8.26 -5.19 -20.85
N PRO A 147 9.57 -5.46 -21.00
CA PRO A 147 10.59 -4.93 -20.09
C PRO A 147 10.55 -3.41 -19.91
N ASP A 148 10.31 -2.65 -20.99
CA ASP A 148 10.27 -1.18 -20.94
C ASP A 148 9.05 -0.66 -20.17
N GLN A 149 7.89 -1.32 -20.33
CA GLN A 149 6.69 -1.00 -19.57
C GLN A 149 6.87 -1.32 -18.07
N ARG A 150 7.52 -2.45 -17.75
CA ARG A 150 7.89 -2.79 -16.37
C ARG A 150 8.82 -1.76 -15.75
N ALA A 151 9.84 -1.32 -16.48
CA ALA A 151 10.78 -0.31 -15.99
C ALA A 151 10.12 1.05 -15.72
N ILE A 152 9.15 1.44 -16.57
CA ILE A 152 8.35 2.66 -16.37
C ILE A 152 7.43 2.52 -15.16
N PHE A 153 6.78 1.36 -15.03
CA PHE A 153 5.90 1.05 -13.92
C PHE A 153 6.63 0.99 -12.57
N ASP A 154 7.79 0.32 -12.49
CA ASP A 154 8.58 0.22 -11.26
C ASP A 154 8.93 1.59 -10.68
N LYS A 155 9.24 2.57 -11.54
CA LYS A 155 9.53 3.94 -11.13
C LYS A 155 8.30 4.64 -10.54
N VAL A 156 7.11 4.41 -11.08
CA VAL A 156 5.87 5.05 -10.59
C VAL A 156 5.31 4.34 -9.37
N ASP A 157 5.34 3.01 -9.35
CA ASP A 157 4.98 2.19 -8.19
C ASP A 157 5.88 2.54 -6.98
N MET A 158 7.19 2.74 -7.20
CA MET A 158 8.10 3.26 -6.18
C MET A 158 7.67 4.65 -5.67
N LEU A 159 7.32 5.59 -6.56
CA LEU A 159 6.87 6.93 -6.15
C LEU A 159 5.55 6.90 -5.38
N ALA A 160 4.60 6.07 -5.82
CA ALA A 160 3.33 5.87 -5.15
C ALA A 160 3.54 5.21 -3.76
N ARG A 161 4.33 4.14 -3.68
CA ARG A 161 4.60 3.43 -2.43
C ARG A 161 5.44 4.23 -1.45
N ASP A 162 6.49 4.91 -1.88
CA ASP A 162 7.34 5.63 -0.93
C ASP A 162 6.70 6.91 -0.39
N ARG A 163 5.63 7.40 -1.03
CA ARG A 163 5.09 8.73 -0.74
C ARG A 163 3.57 8.77 -0.46
N TRP A 164 2.79 7.80 -0.93
CA TRP A 164 1.40 7.57 -0.48
C TRP A 164 1.29 6.48 0.57
N ALA A 165 2.24 5.53 0.63
CA ALA A 165 2.15 4.50 1.65
C ALA A 165 2.26 5.11 3.04
N GLN A 166 1.68 4.34 3.95
CA GLN A 166 1.42 4.65 5.35
C GLN A 166 2.61 5.25 6.07
N PRO A 167 2.39 5.84 7.27
CA PRO A 167 3.46 5.98 8.25
C PRO A 167 4.04 4.59 8.56
N ASN A 168 4.96 4.12 7.73
CA ASN A 168 5.84 3.02 8.04
C ASN A 168 6.86 3.60 9.01
N SER A 169 6.60 3.43 10.30
CA SER A 169 7.64 3.70 11.28
C SER A 169 8.65 2.57 11.19
N ILE A 170 9.77 2.83 10.53
CA ILE A 170 10.91 1.93 10.53
C ILE A 170 11.69 2.18 11.80
N ILE A 171 11.73 1.19 12.68
CA ILE A 171 12.53 1.21 13.90
C ILE A 171 13.72 0.28 13.69
N ASN A 172 14.92 0.84 13.74
CA ASN A 172 16.17 0.10 13.55
C ASN A 172 16.96 0.01 14.87
N GLY A 173 17.72 -1.06 15.04
CA GLY A 173 18.66 -1.24 16.15
C GLY A 173 18.74 -2.67 16.65
N GLY A 174 19.33 -2.86 17.83
CA GLY A 174 19.36 -4.17 18.47
C GLY A 174 17.95 -4.63 18.89
N ARG A 175 17.69 -5.94 18.91
CA ARG A 175 16.34 -6.50 19.18
C ARG A 175 15.66 -5.91 20.42
N GLN A 176 16.39 -5.74 21.51
CA GLN A 176 15.84 -5.18 22.76
C GLN A 176 15.51 -3.68 22.68
N GLU A 177 16.28 -2.91 21.92
CA GLU A 177 16.01 -1.48 21.67
C GLU A 177 14.79 -1.31 20.78
N VAL A 178 14.73 -2.12 19.72
CA VAL A 178 13.60 -2.21 18.82
C VAL A 178 12.32 -2.58 19.59
N SER A 179 12.32 -3.66 20.38
CA SER A 179 11.17 -4.04 21.21
C SER A 179 10.72 -2.92 22.14
N ARG A 180 11.65 -2.20 22.78
CA ARG A 180 11.31 -1.07 23.65
C ARG A 180 10.66 0.08 22.87
N SER A 181 11.16 0.38 21.68
CA SER A 181 10.67 1.48 20.84
C SER A 181 9.30 1.17 20.24
N VAL A 182 9.08 -0.07 19.81
CA VAL A 182 7.75 -0.55 19.37
C VAL A 182 6.77 -0.49 20.54
N LEU A 183 7.17 -0.99 21.72
CA LEU A 183 6.32 -0.94 22.91
C LEU A 183 5.94 0.49 23.30
N ALA A 184 6.90 1.41 23.32
CA ALA A 184 6.65 2.83 23.62
C ALA A 184 5.68 3.45 22.60
N SER A 185 5.85 3.14 21.32
CA SER A 185 4.96 3.63 20.25
C SER A 185 3.53 3.11 20.44
N TRP A 186 3.36 1.81 20.65
CA TRP A 186 2.03 1.20 20.80
C TRP A 186 1.34 1.67 22.08
N THR A 187 2.09 1.81 23.18
CA THR A 187 1.58 2.37 24.43
C THR A 187 1.08 3.80 24.26
N ASN A 188 1.83 4.64 23.53
CA ASN A 188 1.43 6.01 23.25
C ASN A 188 0.20 6.07 22.33
N ASP A 189 0.23 5.35 21.21
CA ASP A 189 -0.83 5.39 20.20
C ASP A 189 -2.18 4.92 20.75
N LEU A 190 -2.15 3.83 21.52
CA LEU A 190 -3.34 3.28 22.15
C LEU A 190 -3.69 3.95 23.48
N GLY A 191 -2.80 4.79 24.04
CA GLY A 191 -2.99 5.43 25.33
C GLY A 191 -3.09 4.43 26.48
N LEU A 192 -2.17 3.46 26.52
CA LEU A 192 -2.15 2.40 27.52
C LEU A 192 -1.59 2.91 28.85
N SER A 193 -2.18 2.44 29.96
CA SER A 193 -1.59 2.60 31.29
C SER A 193 -0.30 1.78 31.43
N GLU A 194 0.49 2.05 32.48
CA GLU A 194 1.71 1.28 32.77
C GLU A 194 1.44 -0.23 32.90
N ALA A 195 0.36 -0.60 33.62
CA ALA A 195 -0.03 -2.00 33.77
C ALA A 195 -0.41 -2.66 32.43
N GLN A 196 -1.16 -1.95 31.59
CA GLN A 196 -1.50 -2.42 30.24
C GLN A 196 -0.25 -2.51 29.34
N SER A 197 0.67 -1.54 29.43
CA SER A 197 1.95 -1.56 28.71
C SER A 197 2.80 -2.78 29.07
N LEU A 198 2.85 -3.15 30.35
CA LEU A 198 3.55 -4.36 30.78
C LEU A 198 2.89 -5.64 30.21
N ALA A 199 1.56 -5.68 30.13
CA ALA A 199 0.82 -6.78 29.53
C ALA A 199 1.00 -6.87 28.00
N VAL A 200 1.23 -5.75 27.31
CA VAL A 200 1.51 -5.71 25.86
C VAL A 200 2.90 -6.23 25.50
N LYS A 201 3.88 -6.10 26.40
CA LYS A 201 5.29 -6.43 26.11
C LYS A 201 5.50 -7.80 25.43
N PRO A 202 4.88 -8.92 25.86
CA PRO A 202 5.04 -10.21 25.19
C PRO A 202 4.54 -10.23 23.73
N VAL A 203 3.46 -9.47 23.42
CA VAL A 203 2.94 -9.35 22.06
C VAL A 203 3.93 -8.60 21.17
N VAL A 204 4.53 -7.53 21.70
CA VAL A 204 5.56 -6.76 21.01
C VAL A 204 6.82 -7.59 20.77
N ASP A 205 7.28 -8.34 21.77
CA ASP A 205 8.45 -9.20 21.64
C ASP A 205 8.24 -10.30 20.58
N ASP A 206 7.05 -10.92 20.55
CA ASP A 206 6.70 -11.89 19.51
C ASP A 206 6.63 -11.25 18.12
N TYR A 207 6.04 -10.06 18.01
CA TYR A 207 5.98 -9.30 16.77
C TYR A 207 7.38 -9.02 16.22
N VAL A 208 8.27 -8.45 17.04
CA VAL A 208 9.66 -8.13 16.64
C VAL A 208 10.43 -9.38 16.24
N ARG A 209 10.27 -10.48 16.99
CA ARG A 209 10.89 -11.77 16.66
C ARG A 209 10.42 -12.29 15.30
N ARG A 210 9.10 -12.39 15.09
CA ARG A 210 8.52 -12.90 13.83
C ARG A 210 8.85 -12.00 12.64
N TYR A 211 8.87 -10.69 12.83
CA TYR A 211 9.28 -9.75 11.79
C TYR A 211 10.77 -9.92 11.44
N SER A 212 11.64 -10.08 12.43
CA SER A 212 13.06 -10.35 12.22
C SER A 212 13.30 -11.66 11.46
N GLU A 213 12.57 -12.72 11.80
CA GLU A 213 12.62 -14.00 11.08
C GLU A 213 12.17 -13.86 9.63
N LEU A 214 11.09 -13.09 9.39
CA LEU A 214 10.59 -12.80 8.05
C LEU A 214 11.62 -12.05 7.20
N GLN A 215 12.26 -11.01 7.75
CA GLN A 215 13.31 -10.26 7.05
C GLN A 215 14.52 -11.15 6.74
N ALA A 216 14.91 -12.03 7.66
CA ALA A 216 16.00 -12.99 7.44
C ALA A 216 15.67 -13.97 6.31
N ASP A 217 14.43 -14.48 6.24
CA ASP A 217 14.00 -15.32 5.12
C ASP A 217 14.04 -14.57 3.78
N PHE A 218 13.56 -13.32 3.76
CA PHE A 218 13.59 -12.48 2.57
C PHE A 218 15.01 -12.24 2.07
N ALA A 219 15.94 -11.92 2.97
CA ALA A 219 17.35 -11.72 2.65
C ALA A 219 18.00 -13.02 2.14
N ARG A 220 17.72 -14.16 2.78
CA ARG A 220 18.21 -15.48 2.36
C ARG A 220 17.73 -15.83 0.95
N ARG A 221 16.44 -15.61 0.66
CA ARG A 221 15.86 -15.84 -0.66
C ARG A 221 16.42 -14.93 -1.74
N ALA A 222 16.64 -13.65 -1.42
CA ALA A 222 17.30 -12.72 -2.31
C ALA A 222 18.74 -13.17 -2.64
N ALA A 223 19.52 -13.58 -1.64
CA ALA A 223 20.87 -14.12 -1.83
C ALA A 223 20.88 -15.42 -2.68
N ALA A 224 19.81 -16.21 -2.60
CA ALA A 224 19.62 -17.41 -3.41
C ALA A 224 19.04 -17.12 -4.82
N GLY A 225 18.92 -15.85 -5.22
CA GLY A 225 18.39 -15.46 -6.54
C GLY A 225 16.88 -15.64 -6.71
N THR A 226 16.13 -15.85 -5.61
CA THR A 226 14.67 -16.04 -5.60
C THR A 226 13.99 -15.04 -4.67
N PRO A 227 14.27 -13.72 -4.80
CA PRO A 227 13.75 -12.72 -3.88
C PRO A 227 12.22 -12.77 -3.81
N PRO A 228 11.62 -12.52 -2.64
CA PRO A 228 10.18 -12.43 -2.52
C PRO A 228 9.66 -11.23 -3.31
N GLY A 229 8.53 -11.45 -4.01
CA GLY A 229 7.87 -10.41 -4.78
C GLY A 229 7.30 -9.29 -3.88
N PRO A 230 7.03 -8.09 -4.43
CA PRO A 230 6.48 -6.98 -3.66
C PRO A 230 5.15 -7.32 -2.95
N THR A 231 4.25 -8.01 -3.64
CA THR A 231 2.97 -8.50 -3.10
C THR A 231 3.18 -9.44 -1.92
N GLU A 232 4.07 -10.42 -2.07
CA GLU A 232 4.39 -11.40 -1.02
C GLU A 232 4.92 -10.71 0.23
N LYS A 233 5.85 -9.75 0.06
CA LYS A 233 6.38 -8.94 1.17
C LYS A 233 5.27 -8.18 1.89
N ALA A 234 4.40 -7.49 1.15
CA ALA A 234 3.32 -6.70 1.72
C ALA A 234 2.29 -7.55 2.47
N LEU A 235 1.93 -8.72 1.95
CA LEU A 235 1.03 -9.67 2.60
C LEU A 235 1.61 -10.18 3.92
N ALA A 236 2.88 -10.59 3.90
CA ALA A 236 3.53 -11.14 5.08
C ALA A 236 3.70 -10.10 6.19
N THR A 237 4.13 -8.87 5.88
CA THR A 237 4.31 -7.81 6.88
C THR A 237 2.98 -7.29 7.44
N THR A 238 1.98 -7.07 6.58
CA THR A 238 0.64 -6.64 7.03
C THR A 238 -0.03 -7.73 7.86
N GLY A 239 0.13 -8.99 7.48
CA GLY A 239 -0.37 -10.14 8.24
C GLY A 239 0.19 -10.21 9.66
N LEU A 240 1.48 -9.94 9.86
CA LEU A 240 2.08 -9.87 11.20
C LEU A 240 1.45 -8.76 12.08
N MET A 241 1.16 -7.60 11.49
CA MET A 241 0.50 -6.50 12.21
C MET A 241 -0.95 -6.83 12.58
N VAL A 242 -1.70 -7.47 11.68
CA VAL A 242 -3.07 -7.95 11.97
C VAL A 242 -3.07 -8.99 13.09
N ASP A 243 -2.13 -9.94 13.05
CA ASP A 243 -1.96 -10.94 14.11
C ASP A 243 -1.68 -10.27 15.47
N ALA A 244 -0.77 -9.28 15.47
CA ALA A 244 -0.43 -8.55 16.68
C ALA A 244 -1.61 -7.75 17.22
N GLN A 245 -2.38 -7.06 16.36
CA GLN A 245 -3.61 -6.36 16.74
C GLN A 245 -4.62 -7.31 17.40
N LYS A 246 -4.81 -8.52 16.83
CA LYS A 246 -5.68 -9.57 17.39
C LYS A 246 -5.16 -10.13 18.71
N GLN A 247 -3.85 -10.16 18.91
CA GLN A 247 -3.25 -10.56 20.18
C GLN A 247 -3.44 -9.47 21.25
N LEU A 248 -3.27 -8.19 20.90
CA LEU A 248 -3.50 -7.07 21.81
C LEU A 248 -4.91 -7.09 22.38
N SER A 249 -5.93 -7.29 21.53
CA SER A 249 -7.33 -7.35 21.97
C SER A 249 -7.65 -8.54 22.89
N LYS A 250 -6.81 -9.57 22.92
CA LYS A 250 -6.98 -10.75 23.79
C LYS A 250 -6.18 -10.66 25.09
N THR A 251 -5.02 -10.00 25.04
CA THR A 251 -4.06 -9.97 26.14
C THR A 251 -4.32 -8.81 27.10
N VAL A 252 -4.92 -7.72 26.62
CA VAL A 252 -5.13 -6.50 27.40
C VAL A 252 -6.62 -6.20 27.52
N THR A 253 -7.08 -5.91 28.74
CA THR A 253 -8.42 -5.32 28.92
C THR A 253 -8.34 -3.86 28.49
N LEU A 254 -8.99 -3.53 27.37
CA LEU A 254 -9.05 -2.18 26.82
C LEU A 254 -10.42 -1.56 27.13
N ASP A 255 -10.44 -0.29 27.50
CA ASP A 255 -11.70 0.47 27.58
C ASP A 255 -12.27 0.76 26.18
N ASP A 256 -13.51 1.25 26.10
CA ASP A 256 -14.20 1.49 24.84
C ASP A 256 -13.44 2.46 23.91
N ALA A 257 -12.78 3.49 24.48
CA ALA A 257 -12.01 4.45 23.70
C ALA A 257 -10.73 3.82 23.15
N GLN A 258 -10.06 2.97 23.94
CA GLN A 258 -8.90 2.20 23.54
C GLN A 258 -9.25 1.11 22.51
N GLN A 259 -10.43 0.49 22.62
CA GLN A 259 -10.93 -0.48 21.63
C GLN A 259 -11.21 0.19 20.29
N GLU A 260 -11.84 1.37 20.29
CA GLU A 260 -12.08 2.13 19.06
C GLU A 260 -10.76 2.60 18.43
N LYS A 261 -9.80 3.05 19.25
CA LYS A 261 -8.44 3.33 18.78
C LYS A 261 -7.79 2.10 18.17
N LEU A 262 -7.86 0.94 18.83
CA LEU A 262 -7.29 -0.30 18.29
C LEU A 262 -7.97 -0.69 16.97
N LYS A 263 -9.29 -0.53 16.84
CA LYS A 263 -10.04 -0.82 15.60
C LYS A 263 -9.63 0.09 14.44
N SER A 264 -9.46 1.39 14.71
CA SER A 264 -9.06 2.40 13.73
C SER A 264 -7.54 2.48 13.50
N TRP A 265 -6.75 1.79 14.32
CA TRP A 265 -5.30 1.72 14.20
C TRP A 265 -4.90 1.10 12.87
N GLY A 266 -4.15 1.85 12.07
CA GLY A 266 -3.74 1.48 10.72
C GLY A 266 -2.26 1.69 10.42
N VAL A 267 -1.43 1.88 11.46
CA VAL A 267 0.02 2.05 11.32
C VAL A 267 0.66 0.68 11.14
N ILE A 268 1.55 0.53 10.16
CA ILE A 268 2.42 -0.66 10.00
C ILE A 268 3.81 -0.29 10.52
N TYR A 269 4.36 -1.09 11.44
CA TYR A 269 5.70 -0.86 11.95
C TYR A 269 6.71 -1.71 11.19
N GLY A 270 7.59 -1.07 10.42
CA GLY A 270 8.76 -1.73 9.86
C GLY A 270 9.80 -1.95 10.96
N VAL A 271 10.47 -3.10 10.95
CA VAL A 271 11.44 -3.45 11.99
C VAL A 271 12.76 -3.90 11.39
N GLY A 272 13.83 -3.13 11.63
CA GLY A 272 15.19 -3.47 11.22
C GLY A 272 16.02 -3.91 12.42
N VAL A 273 16.10 -5.21 12.67
CA VAL A 273 16.96 -5.74 13.74
C VAL A 273 18.38 -5.90 13.19
N GLU A 274 19.32 -5.13 13.71
CA GLU A 274 20.72 -5.13 13.29
C GLU A 274 21.55 -6.12 14.12
N GLY A 275 21.86 -7.28 13.55
CA GLY A 275 22.76 -8.27 14.16
C GLY A 275 22.25 -8.89 15.48
N GLU A 276 22.77 -10.06 15.84
CA GLU A 276 22.72 -10.60 17.20
C GLU A 276 24.12 -10.59 17.80
#